data_AF-A0A965MDM2-F1
#
_entry.id   AF-A0A965MDM2-F1
#
_cell.length_a   1.000
_cell.length_b   1.000
_cell.length_c   1.000
_cell.angle_alpha   90.00
_cell.angle_beta   90.00
_cell.angle_gamma   90.00
#
_symmetry.space_group_name_H-M   'P 1'
#
loop_
_entity.id
_entity.type
_entity.pdbx_description
1 polymer ?
#
loop_
_entity_poly.entity_id
_entity_poly.type
_entity_poly.pdbx_seq_one_letter_code
_entity_poly.pdbx_strand_id
1 'polypeptide(L)'
;MVRLVSEPQTEIWSLRQIAQIVGGELCGEDQKLFHITQDSRSCQKGSFFIPIQERRDGHDFAQDAFARGAVGAFWSSDQPWPDGMSVVRVDDSFQALKQLAQASVDRHKGLRIAITGSVGKTTTKDMLAFLLSPFVNVYAADKSFNNHLGVPLSLVNMPVSAKCAIFELGMNHAGEIRPLAEMVKPQFGLVTMIAPAHIEQLGSLEGIAREKREIFAPLQRSDLAFVPIDSPMCEILQENITSQMVTFGSSAEAVYQCVPAHTHHGKMSVTIRQPGHTTTCQLEFMAPHLCGSIAAAMAVGLSEGMI
;
A
#
# COMPACT_ATOMS: atom_id res chain seq x y z
N MET A 1 -18.45 -5.95 2.82
CA MET A 1 -17.51 -5.64 3.92
C MET A 1 -16.92 -6.97 4.38
N VAL A 2 -15.85 -7.41 3.74
CA VAL A 2 -15.19 -8.66 4.11
C VAL A 2 -14.40 -8.36 5.38
N ARG A 3 -14.91 -8.81 6.53
CA ARG A 3 -14.06 -8.98 7.71
C ARG A 3 -13.10 -10.11 7.36
N LEU A 4 -11.85 -9.78 7.06
CA LEU A 4 -10.77 -10.72 7.28
C LEU A 4 -10.91 -11.14 8.75
N VAL A 5 -11.05 -12.45 8.96
CA VAL A 5 -11.03 -13.07 10.29
C VAL A 5 -9.87 -12.43 11.04
N SER A 6 -10.11 -11.88 12.22
CA SER A 6 -9.06 -11.26 13.03
C SER A 6 -8.00 -12.33 13.30
N GLU A 7 -6.93 -12.33 12.48
CA GLU A 7 -5.76 -13.11 12.78
C GLU A 7 -5.31 -12.72 14.19
N PRO A 8 -4.83 -13.67 15.01
CA PRO A 8 -4.22 -13.32 16.28
C PRO A 8 -3.14 -12.28 15.98
N GLN A 9 -3.20 -11.15 16.71
CA GLN A 9 -2.27 -10.04 16.55
C GLN A 9 -0.83 -10.58 16.48
N THR A 10 -0.23 -10.54 15.29
CA THR A 10 1.14 -11.00 15.10
C THR A 10 2.08 -9.91 15.60
N GLU A 11 3.04 -10.31 16.43
CA GLU A 11 4.10 -9.43 16.91
C GLU A 11 4.79 -8.76 15.71
N ILE A 12 4.84 -7.42 15.73
CA ILE A 12 5.52 -6.66 14.69
C ILE A 12 6.97 -6.47 15.11
N TRP A 13 7.19 -5.90 16.30
CA TRP A 13 8.51 -5.59 16.86
C TRP A 13 8.47 -5.61 18.39
N SER A 14 9.62 -5.50 19.05
CA SER A 14 9.73 -5.03 20.44
C SER A 14 10.26 -3.60 20.50
N LEU A 15 10.06 -2.90 21.62
CA LEU A 15 10.60 -1.56 21.82
C LEU A 15 12.13 -1.52 21.69
N ARG A 16 12.82 -2.54 22.20
CA ARG A 16 14.27 -2.69 22.03
C ARG A 16 14.68 -2.84 20.57
N GLN A 17 13.94 -3.62 19.78
CA GLN A 17 14.21 -3.76 18.35
C GLN A 17 14.01 -2.43 17.63
N ILE A 18 12.93 -1.70 17.93
CA ILE A 18 12.71 -0.36 17.37
C ILE A 18 13.90 0.54 17.70
N ALA A 19 14.32 0.63 18.98
CA ALA A 19 15.45 1.45 19.39
C ALA A 19 16.74 1.11 18.62
N GLN A 20 17.04 -0.18 18.44
CA GLN A 20 18.19 -0.63 17.66
C GLN A 20 18.12 -0.24 16.18
N ILE A 21 16.94 -0.38 15.56
CA ILE A 21 16.73 -0.06 14.14
C ILE A 21 16.90 1.43 13.88
N VAL A 22 16.35 2.26 14.77
CA VAL A 22 16.32 3.72 14.57
C VAL A 22 17.53 4.44 15.19
N GLY A 23 18.45 3.69 15.81
CA GLY A 23 19.58 4.27 16.54
C GLY A 23 19.16 5.10 17.76
N GLY A 24 17.98 4.83 18.32
CA GLY A 24 17.41 5.53 19.46
C GLY A 24 17.76 4.90 20.81
N GLU A 25 17.34 5.54 21.89
CA GLU A 25 17.52 5.06 23.26
C GLU A 25 16.19 4.54 23.83
N LEU A 26 16.14 3.29 24.29
CA LEU A 26 14.99 2.76 25.02
C LEU A 26 15.03 3.22 26.49
N CYS A 27 14.01 3.95 26.91
CA CYS A 27 13.76 4.27 28.32
C CYS A 27 12.49 3.54 28.79
N GLY A 28 12.54 2.86 29.93
CA GLY A 28 11.44 2.05 30.47
C GLY A 28 11.53 0.56 30.15
N GLU A 29 10.41 -0.15 30.24
CA GLU A 29 10.34 -1.60 30.02
C GLU A 29 10.26 -1.95 28.53
N ASP A 30 10.98 -2.99 28.12
CA ASP A 30 10.90 -3.56 26.76
C ASP A 30 9.61 -4.37 26.61
N GLN A 31 8.77 -3.99 25.64
CA GLN A 31 7.48 -4.62 25.40
C GLN A 31 7.33 -4.98 23.93
N LYS A 32 6.54 -6.03 23.67
CA LYS A 32 6.13 -6.43 22.32
C LYS A 32 4.98 -5.55 21.86
N LEU A 33 5.01 -5.14 20.61
CA LEU A 33 3.97 -4.35 19.98
C LEU A 33 3.39 -5.05 18.75
N PHE A 34 2.10 -4.81 18.53
CA PHE A 34 1.27 -5.50 17.55
C PHE A 34 0.61 -4.53 16.56
N HIS A 35 0.76 -3.22 16.80
CA HIS A 35 0.21 -2.19 15.94
C HIS A 35 1.03 -0.90 16.09
N ILE A 36 1.24 -0.15 15.01
CA ILE A 36 1.92 1.14 15.04
C ILE A 36 0.98 2.21 14.47
N THR A 37 0.81 3.32 15.16
CA THR A 37 -0.09 4.40 14.74
C THR A 37 0.40 5.78 15.18
N GLN A 38 0.07 6.80 14.40
CA GLN A 38 0.25 8.22 14.79
C GLN A 38 -1.02 8.87 15.36
N ASP A 39 -2.16 8.18 15.31
CA ASP A 39 -3.44 8.67 15.82
C ASP A 39 -3.74 7.99 17.15
N SER A 40 -3.64 8.75 18.25
CA SER A 40 -3.86 8.25 19.61
C SER A 40 -5.24 7.61 19.77
N ARG A 41 -6.26 8.13 19.06
CA ARG A 41 -7.63 7.60 19.09
C ARG A 41 -7.75 6.21 18.47
N SER A 42 -6.79 5.83 17.63
CA SER A 42 -6.71 4.48 17.02
C SER A 42 -5.84 3.52 17.83
N CYS A 43 -5.22 3.97 18.93
CA CYS A 43 -4.45 3.09 19.80
C CYS A 43 -5.37 2.03 20.46
N GLN A 44 -4.80 0.85 20.58
CA GLN A 44 -5.34 -0.33 21.24
C GLN A 44 -4.23 -0.99 22.05
N LYS A 45 -4.58 -1.97 22.90
CA LYS A 45 -3.59 -2.74 23.67
C LYS A 45 -2.46 -3.25 22.77
N GLY A 46 -1.22 -2.94 23.13
CA GLY A 46 -0.04 -3.35 22.36
C GLY A 46 0.32 -2.41 21.20
N SER A 47 -0.25 -1.20 21.15
CA SER A 47 0.12 -0.20 20.13
C SER A 47 1.45 0.47 20.44
N PHE A 48 2.14 0.92 19.41
CA PHE A 48 3.25 1.86 19.50
C PHE A 48 2.84 3.18 18.85
N PHE A 49 3.00 4.28 19.58
CA PHE A 49 2.56 5.60 19.16
C PHE A 49 3.69 6.40 18.51
N ILE A 50 3.40 6.99 17.34
CA ILE A 50 4.34 7.83 16.59
C ILE A 50 3.89 9.29 16.71
N PRO A 51 4.44 10.08 17.64
CA PRO A 51 4.19 11.52 17.67
C PRO A 51 4.82 12.18 16.44
N ILE A 52 3.98 12.72 15.56
CA ILE A 52 4.42 13.49 14.40
C ILE A 52 4.19 14.97 14.69
N GLN A 53 5.26 15.76 14.58
CA GLN A 53 5.18 17.21 14.74
C GLN A 53 4.82 17.85 13.40
N GLU A 54 3.57 18.27 13.27
CA GLU A 54 3.08 19.06 12.13
C GLU A 54 2.45 20.37 12.65
N ARG A 55 1.16 20.62 12.36
CA ARG A 55 0.43 21.79 12.87
C ARG A 55 0.26 21.78 14.39
N ARG A 56 0.32 20.60 15.00
CA ARG A 56 0.29 20.37 16.45
C ARG A 56 1.45 19.45 16.81
N ASP A 57 1.90 19.54 18.04
CA ASP A 57 2.88 18.61 18.56
C ASP A 57 2.19 17.26 18.87
N GLY A 58 2.63 16.20 18.19
CA GLY A 58 2.11 14.85 18.42
C GLY A 58 2.34 14.34 19.84
N HIS A 59 3.36 14.86 20.53
CA HIS A 59 3.70 14.46 21.90
C HIS A 59 2.60 14.82 22.91
N ASP A 60 1.80 15.86 22.63
CA ASP A 60 0.64 16.24 23.45
C ASP A 60 -0.41 15.12 23.57
N PHE A 61 -0.42 14.18 22.61
CA PHE A 61 -1.36 13.05 22.58
C PHE A 61 -0.79 11.75 23.13
N ALA A 62 0.47 11.73 23.58
CA ALA A 62 1.10 10.52 24.12
C ALA A 62 0.34 9.96 25.33
N GLN A 63 -0.07 10.82 26.28
CA GLN A 63 -0.85 10.39 27.45
C GLN A 63 -2.16 9.67 27.05
N ASP A 64 -2.89 10.21 26.07
CA ASP A 64 -4.12 9.58 25.54
C ASP A 64 -3.80 8.24 24.85
N ALA A 65 -2.68 8.15 24.11
CA ALA A 65 -2.25 6.90 23.47
C ALA A 65 -1.95 5.80 24.51
N PHE A 66 -1.20 6.11 25.57
CA PHE A 66 -0.93 5.16 26.67
C PHE A 66 -2.21 4.77 27.42
N ALA A 67 -3.11 5.73 27.69
CA ALA A 67 -4.40 5.46 28.31
C ALA A 67 -5.27 4.49 27.48
N ARG A 68 -5.06 4.42 26.16
CA ARG A 68 -5.73 3.50 25.23
C ARG A 68 -4.97 2.19 24.99
N GLY A 69 -3.86 1.97 25.68
CA GLY A 69 -3.10 0.73 25.66
C GLY A 69 -1.87 0.74 24.75
N ALA A 70 -1.36 1.91 24.35
CA ALA A 70 -0.02 1.98 23.80
C ALA A 70 0.99 1.48 24.83
N VAL A 71 1.91 0.62 24.38
CA VAL A 71 2.99 0.05 25.20
C VAL A 71 4.29 0.84 25.06
N GLY A 72 4.38 1.71 24.05
CA GLY A 72 5.45 2.68 23.93
C GLY A 72 5.18 3.75 22.90
N ALA A 73 6.06 4.75 22.84
CA ALA A 73 6.03 5.80 21.84
C ALA A 73 7.44 6.21 21.40
N PHE A 74 7.58 6.84 20.23
CA PHE A 74 8.74 7.71 20.05
C PHE A 74 8.64 8.91 20.99
N TRP A 75 9.79 9.45 21.37
CA TRP A 75 9.86 10.64 22.21
C TRP A 75 11.04 11.49 21.80
N SER A 76 10.86 12.81 21.79
CA SER A 76 11.93 13.73 21.42
C SER A 76 13.13 13.59 22.38
N SER A 77 14.34 13.47 21.82
CA SER A 77 15.58 13.32 22.60
C SER A 77 15.92 14.57 23.42
N ASP A 78 15.43 15.74 23.03
CA ASP A 78 15.61 17.02 23.73
C ASP A 78 14.62 17.26 24.88
N GLN A 79 13.60 16.41 25.02
CA GLN A 79 12.62 16.48 26.09
C GLN A 79 12.95 15.50 27.22
N PRO A 80 12.62 15.85 28.48
CA PRO A 80 12.74 14.91 29.59
C PRO A 80 11.84 13.70 29.33
N TRP A 81 12.33 12.51 29.72
CA TRP A 81 11.57 11.28 29.62
C TRP A 81 10.31 11.36 30.53
N PRO A 82 9.10 11.13 30.00
CA PRO A 82 7.88 11.11 30.80
C PRO A 82 7.83 9.93 31.79
N ASP A 83 7.55 10.24 33.05
CA ASP A 83 7.42 9.25 34.12
C ASP A 83 6.34 8.20 33.80
N GLY A 84 6.69 6.92 34.02
CA GLY A 84 5.75 5.80 33.91
C GLY A 84 5.44 5.35 32.47
N MET A 85 6.11 5.90 31.46
CA MET A 85 5.93 5.53 30.05
C MET A 85 7.18 4.86 29.49
N SER A 86 7.05 3.75 28.77
CA SER A 86 8.18 3.24 27.96
C SER A 86 8.30 4.05 26.67
N VAL A 87 9.45 4.61 26.36
CA VAL A 87 9.66 5.39 25.13
C VAL A 87 10.95 5.02 24.42
N VAL A 88 10.98 5.24 23.12
CA VAL A 88 12.21 5.22 22.32
C VAL A 88 12.56 6.65 21.97
N ARG A 89 13.62 7.19 22.58
CA ARG A 89 14.07 8.56 22.38
C ARG A 89 14.79 8.69 21.03
N VAL A 90 14.36 9.65 20.23
CA VAL A 90 14.87 9.93 18.87
C VAL A 90 14.90 11.43 18.61
N ASP A 91 15.78 11.88 17.73
CA ASP A 91 15.86 13.30 17.35
C ASP A 91 14.68 13.74 16.46
N ASP A 92 14.20 12.83 15.60
CA ASP A 92 13.08 13.08 14.68
C ASP A 92 12.23 11.81 14.50
N SER A 93 11.01 11.84 15.03
CA SER A 93 10.05 10.74 14.96
C SER A 93 9.66 10.35 13.54
N PHE A 94 9.64 11.29 12.59
CA PHE A 94 9.32 11.01 11.19
C PHE A 94 10.50 10.34 10.48
N GLN A 95 11.75 10.74 10.76
CA GLN A 95 12.93 10.02 10.25
C GLN A 95 13.01 8.61 10.84
N ALA A 96 12.76 8.45 12.14
CA ALA A 96 12.71 7.16 12.80
C ALA A 96 11.63 6.25 12.20
N LEU A 97 10.45 6.79 11.88
CA LEU A 97 9.39 6.07 11.17
C LEU A 97 9.85 5.58 9.79
N LYS A 98 10.55 6.42 9.01
CA LYS A 98 11.08 6.00 7.68
C LYS A 98 12.15 4.92 7.80
N GLN A 99 13.03 4.99 8.80
CA GLN A 99 14.02 3.94 9.06
C GLN A 99 13.33 2.61 9.43
N LEU A 100 12.30 2.66 10.27
CA LEU A 100 11.51 1.48 10.62
C LEU A 100 10.74 0.92 9.42
N ALA A 101 10.25 1.78 8.52
CA ALA A 101 9.62 1.36 7.27
C ALA A 101 10.62 0.62 6.37
N GLN A 102 11.85 1.12 6.24
CA GLN A 102 12.91 0.44 5.49
C GLN A 102 13.25 -0.93 6.10
N ALA A 103 13.39 -1.02 7.42
CA ALA A 103 13.60 -2.30 8.11
C ALA A 103 12.44 -3.29 7.89
N SER A 104 11.21 -2.78 7.75
CA SER A 104 10.03 -3.59 7.45
C SER A 104 10.04 -4.13 6.01
N VAL A 105 10.56 -3.35 5.06
CA VAL A 105 10.81 -3.82 3.68
C VAL A 105 11.90 -4.89 3.65
N ASP A 106 13.01 -4.67 4.36
CA ASP A 106 14.19 -5.55 4.32
C ASP A 106 13.91 -6.93 4.93
N ARG A 107 13.10 -6.98 5.99
CA ARG A 107 12.68 -8.25 6.63
C ARG A 107 11.64 -9.01 5.82
N HIS A 108 10.82 -8.34 5.02
CA HIS A 108 9.74 -8.98 4.26
C HIS A 108 10.28 -9.70 3.03
N LYS A 109 9.97 -10.99 2.93
CA LYS A 109 10.42 -11.87 1.83
C LYS A 109 9.32 -12.24 0.84
N GLY A 110 8.10 -11.76 1.04
CA GLY A 110 6.98 -11.95 0.12
C GLY A 110 6.99 -10.97 -1.06
N LEU A 111 5.91 -11.05 -1.84
CA LEU A 111 5.63 -10.14 -2.93
C LEU A 111 5.10 -8.80 -2.39
N ARG A 112 5.67 -7.68 -2.83
CA ARG A 112 5.14 -6.33 -2.60
C ARG A 112 4.60 -5.77 -3.90
N ILE A 113 3.37 -5.29 -3.83
CA ILE A 113 2.62 -4.70 -4.94
C ILE A 113 2.38 -3.23 -4.62
N ALA A 114 2.79 -2.33 -5.50
CA ALA A 114 2.46 -0.91 -5.41
C ALA A 114 1.41 -0.55 -6.46
N ILE A 115 0.38 0.18 -6.06
CA ILE A 115 -0.74 0.59 -6.91
C ILE A 115 -0.85 2.12 -6.93
N THR A 116 -0.85 2.72 -8.11
CA THR A 116 -1.25 4.12 -8.30
C THR A 116 -2.32 4.25 -9.39
N GLY A 117 -2.69 5.50 -9.69
CA GLY A 117 -3.76 5.86 -10.60
C GLY A 117 -4.52 7.09 -10.16
N SER A 118 -5.24 7.71 -11.08
CA SER A 118 -6.17 8.79 -10.76
C SER A 118 -7.43 8.23 -10.10
N VAL A 119 -7.95 7.11 -10.59
CA VAL A 119 -9.18 6.46 -10.12
C VAL A 119 -8.96 4.96 -10.00
N GLY A 120 -9.59 4.30 -9.01
CA GLY A 120 -9.61 2.84 -8.90
C GLY A 120 -8.51 2.23 -8.01
N LYS A 121 -7.60 3.02 -7.43
CA LYS A 121 -6.53 2.52 -6.53
C LYS A 121 -7.06 1.61 -5.42
N THR A 122 -7.97 2.13 -4.60
CA THR A 122 -8.52 1.39 -3.45
C THR A 122 -9.38 0.22 -3.86
N THR A 123 -10.21 0.40 -4.89
CA THR A 123 -11.01 -0.68 -5.45
C THR A 123 -10.14 -1.83 -5.96
N THR A 124 -9.07 -1.54 -6.71
CA THR A 124 -8.14 -2.57 -7.20
C THR A 124 -7.36 -3.22 -6.07
N LYS A 125 -6.90 -2.45 -5.06
CA LYS A 125 -6.26 -3.01 -3.85
C LYS A 125 -7.18 -3.99 -3.13
N ASP A 126 -8.43 -3.59 -2.85
CA ASP A 126 -9.39 -4.43 -2.14
C ASP A 126 -9.76 -5.68 -2.94
N MET A 127 -9.88 -5.56 -4.27
CA MET A 127 -10.11 -6.70 -5.17
C MET A 127 -8.93 -7.68 -5.18
N LEU A 128 -7.71 -7.17 -5.28
CA LEU A 128 -6.50 -7.98 -5.19
C LEU A 128 -6.41 -8.72 -3.86
N ALA A 129 -6.65 -8.01 -2.75
CA ALA A 129 -6.65 -8.62 -1.43
C ALA A 129 -7.70 -9.73 -1.33
N PHE A 130 -8.92 -9.48 -1.81
CA PHE A 130 -9.98 -10.47 -1.85
C PHE A 130 -9.61 -11.69 -2.69
N LEU A 131 -9.11 -11.51 -3.92
CA LEU A 131 -8.76 -12.61 -4.82
C LEU A 131 -7.59 -13.46 -4.32
N LEU A 132 -6.60 -12.84 -3.66
CA LEU A 132 -5.38 -13.54 -3.23
C LEU A 132 -5.50 -14.17 -1.83
N SER A 133 -6.37 -13.63 -0.96
CA SER A 133 -6.56 -14.12 0.41
C SER A 133 -6.91 -15.61 0.58
N PRO A 134 -7.59 -16.30 -0.35
CA PRO A 134 -7.82 -17.74 -0.24
C PRO A 134 -6.56 -18.59 -0.45
N PHE A 135 -5.51 -18.02 -1.05
CA PHE A 135 -4.32 -18.76 -1.48
C PHE A 135 -3.09 -18.41 -0.64
N VAL A 136 -2.98 -17.16 -0.20
CA VAL A 136 -1.82 -16.66 0.52
C VAL A 136 -2.21 -15.64 1.60
N ASN A 137 -1.34 -15.47 2.61
CA ASN A 137 -1.51 -14.41 3.61
C ASN A 137 -1.27 -13.04 2.94
N VAL A 138 -2.31 -12.23 2.85
CA VAL A 138 -2.27 -10.90 2.22
C VAL A 138 -2.29 -9.80 3.28
N TYR A 139 -1.37 -8.86 3.16
CA TYR A 139 -1.41 -7.60 3.87
C TYR A 139 -1.89 -6.48 2.94
N ALA A 140 -2.92 -5.75 3.35
CA ALA A 140 -3.36 -4.52 2.70
C ALA A 140 -3.89 -3.58 3.79
N ALA A 141 -3.47 -2.32 3.80
CA ALA A 141 -3.94 -1.39 4.82
C ALA A 141 -5.44 -1.07 4.66
N ASP A 142 -6.18 -1.08 5.78
CA ASP A 142 -7.62 -0.80 5.84
C ASP A 142 -7.96 0.66 5.48
N LYS A 143 -7.06 1.59 5.81
CA LYS A 143 -7.20 3.03 5.51
C LYS A 143 -6.37 3.36 4.27
N SER A 144 -6.80 4.36 3.50
CA SER A 144 -5.99 4.87 2.37
C SER A 144 -4.81 5.68 2.90
N PHE A 145 -3.75 4.96 3.25
CA PHE A 145 -2.48 5.48 3.70
C PHE A 145 -1.51 5.56 2.51
N ASN A 146 -1.72 6.56 1.66
CA ASN A 146 -1.11 6.61 0.33
C ASN A 146 -0.13 7.77 0.09
N ASN A 147 0.10 8.62 1.10
CA ASN A 147 1.01 9.76 1.01
C ASN A 147 2.34 9.51 1.75
N HIS A 148 3.20 10.53 1.84
CA HIS A 148 4.52 10.48 2.49
C HIS A 148 4.51 10.03 3.96
N LEU A 149 3.38 10.16 4.66
CA LEU A 149 3.22 9.72 6.04
C LEU A 149 2.46 8.38 6.13
N GLY A 150 1.47 8.17 5.27
CA GLY A 150 0.68 6.96 5.20
C GLY A 150 1.48 5.74 4.77
N VAL A 151 2.25 5.85 3.69
CA VAL A 151 3.02 4.72 3.16
C VAL A 151 4.00 4.14 4.19
N PRO A 152 4.82 4.92 4.90
CA PRO A 152 5.68 4.34 5.93
C PRO A 152 4.88 3.74 7.09
N LEU A 153 3.73 4.32 7.50
CA LEU A 153 2.84 3.70 8.50
C LEU A 153 2.28 2.36 8.02
N SER A 154 1.96 2.22 6.72
CA SER A 154 1.55 0.95 6.15
C SER A 154 2.71 -0.06 6.14
N LEU A 155 3.92 0.37 5.80
CA LEU A 155 5.09 -0.52 5.76
C LEU A 155 5.45 -1.07 7.14
N VAL A 156 5.45 -0.23 8.18
CA VAL A 156 5.79 -0.69 9.54
C VAL A 156 4.75 -1.64 10.14
N ASN A 157 3.50 -1.57 9.68
CA ASN A 157 2.44 -2.49 10.09
C ASN A 157 2.40 -3.79 9.27
N MET A 158 3.21 -3.93 8.22
CA MET A 158 3.27 -5.14 7.41
C MET A 158 3.81 -6.34 8.23
N PRO A 159 3.04 -7.42 8.41
CA PRO A 159 3.50 -8.62 9.10
C PRO A 159 4.60 -9.35 8.32
N VAL A 160 5.53 -9.99 9.03
CA VAL A 160 6.57 -10.85 8.41
C VAL A 160 5.97 -12.08 7.75
N SER A 161 4.81 -12.55 8.24
CA SER A 161 4.08 -13.70 7.70
C SER A 161 3.36 -13.39 6.38
N ALA A 162 3.20 -12.12 6.01
CA ALA A 162 2.58 -11.74 4.75
C ALA A 162 3.39 -12.32 3.58
N LYS A 163 2.70 -13.03 2.70
CA LYS A 163 3.27 -13.56 1.45
C LYS A 163 3.03 -12.61 0.29
N CYS A 164 1.99 -11.79 0.40
CA CYS A 164 1.70 -10.67 -0.49
C CYS A 164 1.37 -9.43 0.34
N ALA A 165 1.89 -8.27 -0.04
CA ALA A 165 1.63 -7.00 0.62
C ALA A 165 1.31 -5.92 -0.43
N ILE A 166 0.17 -5.24 -0.29
CA ILE A 166 -0.37 -4.32 -1.29
C ILE A 166 -0.40 -2.90 -0.72
N PHE A 167 0.26 -1.97 -1.43
CA PHE A 167 0.44 -0.59 -1.04
C PHE A 167 -0.16 0.36 -2.07
N GLU A 168 -1.02 1.28 -1.63
CA GLU A 168 -1.51 2.37 -2.47
C GLU A 168 -0.53 3.54 -2.43
N LEU A 169 -0.18 4.09 -3.59
CA LEU A 169 0.64 5.28 -3.73
C LEU A 169 -0.17 6.42 -4.36
N GLY A 170 -0.33 7.49 -3.61
CA GLY A 170 -1.02 8.72 -3.98
C GLY A 170 -0.03 9.88 -4.12
N MET A 171 -0.45 10.91 -4.83
CA MET A 171 0.27 12.16 -4.94
C MET A 171 -0.71 13.33 -5.04
N ASN A 172 -0.24 14.50 -4.63
CA ASN A 172 -0.83 15.80 -4.88
C ASN A 172 0.06 16.62 -5.84
N HIS A 173 1.37 16.41 -5.83
CA HIS A 173 2.34 17.17 -6.61
C HIS A 173 3.27 16.26 -7.41
N ALA A 174 3.96 16.82 -8.41
CA ALA A 174 5.01 16.11 -9.13
C ALA A 174 6.20 15.78 -8.21
N GLY A 175 6.83 14.63 -8.43
CA GLY A 175 7.98 14.14 -7.67
C GLY A 175 7.62 13.36 -6.40
N GLU A 176 6.36 13.00 -6.18
CA GLU A 176 5.91 12.31 -4.97
C GLU A 176 5.82 10.79 -5.15
N ILE A 177 5.49 10.30 -6.35
CA ILE A 177 5.33 8.85 -6.59
C ILE A 177 6.66 8.11 -6.53
N ARG A 178 7.73 8.64 -7.16
CA ARG A 178 9.05 7.98 -7.16
C ARG A 178 9.55 7.71 -5.73
N PRO A 179 9.64 8.69 -4.81
CA PRO A 179 10.11 8.44 -3.45
C PRO A 179 9.26 7.39 -2.70
N LEU A 180 7.95 7.38 -2.91
CA LEU A 180 7.06 6.39 -2.30
C LEU A 180 7.31 4.99 -2.86
N ALA A 181 7.49 4.87 -4.17
CA ALA A 181 7.78 3.60 -4.81
C ALA A 181 9.17 3.07 -4.39
N GLU A 182 10.18 3.94 -4.33
CA GLU A 182 11.52 3.62 -3.84
C GLU A 182 11.52 3.19 -2.36
N MET A 183 10.63 3.76 -1.55
CA MET A 183 10.43 3.33 -0.17
C MET A 183 9.79 1.93 -0.10
N VAL A 184 8.76 1.64 -0.91
CA VAL A 184 8.08 0.34 -0.92
C VAL A 184 8.95 -0.78 -1.52
N LYS A 185 9.83 -0.44 -2.49
CA LYS A 185 10.60 -1.40 -3.30
C LYS A 185 9.71 -2.55 -3.81
N PRO A 186 8.65 -2.25 -4.58
CA PRO A 186 7.73 -3.26 -5.06
C PRO A 186 8.43 -4.17 -6.07
N GLN A 187 7.96 -5.41 -6.17
CA GLN A 187 8.24 -6.25 -7.32
C GLN A 187 7.18 -6.05 -8.40
N PHE A 188 5.95 -5.70 -8.03
CA PHE A 188 4.88 -5.38 -8.99
C PHE A 188 4.46 -3.92 -8.85
N GLY A 189 4.60 -3.15 -9.92
CA GLY A 189 4.03 -1.80 -10.03
C GLY A 189 2.77 -1.83 -10.88
N LEU A 190 1.71 -1.13 -10.48
CA LEU A 190 0.44 -1.11 -11.20
C LEU A 190 -0.11 0.30 -11.29
N VAL A 191 -0.42 0.74 -12.51
CA VAL A 191 -1.21 1.97 -12.73
C VAL A 191 -2.63 1.54 -13.08
N THR A 192 -3.63 2.06 -12.37
CA THR A 192 -5.04 1.68 -12.58
C THR A 192 -5.66 2.41 -13.77
N MET A 193 -5.61 3.74 -13.78
CA MET A 193 -6.09 4.60 -14.88
C MET A 193 -5.56 6.03 -14.73
N ILE A 194 -5.34 6.71 -15.85
CA ILE A 194 -5.05 8.15 -15.92
C ILE A 194 -6.34 8.91 -16.20
N ALA A 195 -6.62 9.89 -15.35
CA ALA A 195 -7.78 10.78 -15.45
C ALA A 195 -7.39 12.16 -14.89
N PRO A 196 -8.11 13.25 -15.23
CA PRO A 196 -7.80 14.62 -14.79
C PRO A 196 -8.12 14.83 -13.30
N ALA A 197 -7.37 14.16 -12.44
CA ALA A 197 -7.33 14.36 -11.00
C ALA A 197 -6.02 15.06 -10.65
N HIS A 198 -6.05 16.04 -9.74
CA HIS A 198 -4.88 16.86 -9.37
C HIS A 198 -4.27 17.65 -10.56
N ILE A 199 -5.09 17.94 -11.58
CA ILE A 199 -4.62 18.62 -12.80
C ILE A 199 -4.13 20.05 -12.52
N GLU A 200 -4.68 20.73 -11.50
CA GLU A 200 -4.24 22.07 -11.09
C GLU A 200 -2.78 22.07 -10.63
N GLN A 201 -2.33 20.99 -9.98
CA GLN A 201 -0.98 20.86 -9.45
C GLN A 201 0.02 20.32 -10.48
N LEU A 202 -0.46 19.60 -11.50
CA LEU A 202 0.38 18.89 -12.48
C LEU A 202 0.29 19.46 -13.91
N GLY A 203 -0.59 20.43 -14.13
CA GLY A 203 -0.74 21.20 -15.36
C GLY A 203 -1.45 20.46 -16.51
N SER A 204 -1.23 19.16 -16.69
CA SER A 204 -1.80 18.40 -17.81
C SER A 204 -2.01 16.93 -17.51
N LEU A 205 -2.80 16.26 -18.36
CA LEU A 205 -2.99 14.81 -18.30
C LEU A 205 -1.68 14.05 -18.58
N GLU A 206 -0.83 14.59 -19.46
CA GLU A 206 0.53 14.08 -19.72
C GLU A 206 1.40 14.18 -18.46
N GLY A 207 1.33 15.30 -17.72
CA GLY A 207 2.02 15.49 -16.45
C GLY A 207 1.58 14.47 -15.40
N ILE A 208 0.27 14.20 -15.31
CA ILE A 208 -0.30 13.15 -14.45
C ILE A 208 0.22 11.77 -14.86
N ALA A 209 0.27 11.46 -16.15
CA ALA A 209 0.76 10.17 -16.65
C ALA A 209 2.25 9.98 -16.36
N ARG A 210 3.09 11.00 -16.62
CA ARG A 210 4.52 10.98 -16.30
C ARG A 210 4.76 10.78 -14.81
N GLU A 211 4.04 11.49 -13.96
CA GLU A 211 4.18 11.32 -12.50
C GLU A 211 3.76 9.91 -12.04
N LYS A 212 2.67 9.36 -12.56
CA LYS A 212 2.19 8.03 -12.14
C LYS A 212 3.07 6.88 -12.63
N ARG A 213 3.69 7.04 -13.80
CA ARG A 213 4.67 6.09 -14.33
C ARG A 213 5.86 5.90 -13.41
N GLU A 214 6.21 6.90 -12.60
CA GLU A 214 7.33 6.81 -11.66
C GLU A 214 7.19 5.67 -10.64
N ILE A 215 6.01 5.06 -10.50
CA ILE A 215 5.82 3.83 -9.73
C ILE A 215 6.66 2.66 -10.26
N PHE A 216 7.02 2.68 -11.55
CA PHE A 216 7.85 1.66 -12.19
C PHE A 216 9.35 1.92 -12.03
N ALA A 217 9.76 3.10 -11.55
CA ALA A 217 11.17 3.47 -11.43
C ALA A 217 12.04 2.51 -10.60
N PRO A 218 11.59 1.95 -9.45
CA PRO A 218 12.40 1.03 -8.66
C PRO A 218 12.37 -0.43 -9.17
N LEU A 219 11.53 -0.74 -10.17
CA LEU A 219 11.38 -2.11 -10.67
C LEU A 219 12.65 -2.58 -11.38
N GLN A 220 13.00 -3.84 -11.13
CA GLN A 220 14.11 -4.55 -11.75
C GLN A 220 13.65 -5.24 -13.05
N ARG A 221 14.59 -5.80 -13.83
CA ARG A 221 14.24 -6.49 -15.09
C ARG A 221 13.31 -7.70 -14.90
N SER A 222 13.42 -8.40 -13.78
CA SER A 222 12.59 -9.55 -13.44
C SER A 222 11.18 -9.17 -12.95
N ASP A 223 10.99 -7.91 -12.56
CA ASP A 223 9.76 -7.41 -11.96
C ASP A 223 8.69 -7.14 -13.03
N LEU A 224 7.44 -6.89 -12.59
CA LEU A 224 6.31 -6.66 -13.50
C LEU A 224 5.72 -5.25 -13.36
N ALA A 225 5.58 -4.58 -14.51
CA ALA A 225 4.85 -3.34 -14.66
C ALA A 225 3.50 -3.61 -15.31
N PHE A 226 2.41 -3.38 -14.56
CA PHE A 226 1.04 -3.55 -15.02
C PHE A 226 0.49 -2.24 -15.56
N VAL A 227 0.19 -2.22 -16.86
CA VAL A 227 -0.21 -1.02 -17.61
C VAL A 227 -1.64 -1.15 -18.14
N PRO A 228 -2.53 -0.18 -17.88
CA PRO A 228 -3.91 -0.19 -18.38
C PRO A 228 -3.94 0.28 -19.84
N ILE A 229 -4.23 -0.61 -20.79
CA ILE A 229 -4.13 -0.30 -22.22
C ILE A 229 -5.22 0.67 -22.71
N ASP A 230 -6.39 0.64 -22.09
CA ASP A 230 -7.51 1.54 -22.41
C ASP A 230 -7.39 2.92 -21.74
N SER A 231 -6.37 3.12 -20.88
CA SER A 231 -6.20 4.38 -20.18
C SER A 231 -5.76 5.49 -21.14
N PRO A 232 -6.26 6.72 -20.98
CA PRO A 232 -5.64 7.89 -21.60
C PRO A 232 -4.13 7.93 -21.30
N MET A 233 -3.34 8.42 -22.25
CA MET A 233 -1.88 8.56 -22.10
C MET A 233 -1.16 7.24 -21.80
N CYS A 234 -1.71 6.10 -22.29
CA CYS A 234 -1.11 4.79 -22.09
C CYS A 234 0.30 4.71 -22.67
N GLU A 235 0.51 5.32 -23.84
CA GLU A 235 1.80 5.45 -24.50
C GLU A 235 2.86 6.05 -23.58
N ILE A 236 2.53 7.09 -22.81
CA ILE A 236 3.44 7.69 -21.82
C ILE A 236 3.77 6.68 -20.72
N LEU A 237 2.80 5.89 -20.27
CA LEU A 237 3.02 4.87 -19.24
C LEU A 237 3.97 3.77 -19.71
N GLN A 238 3.98 3.44 -21.00
CA GLN A 238 4.79 2.36 -21.59
C GLN A 238 6.25 2.78 -21.89
N GLU A 239 6.52 4.08 -21.97
CA GLU A 239 7.86 4.58 -22.23
C GLU A 239 8.89 4.06 -21.20
N ASN A 240 10.12 3.79 -21.65
CA ASN A 240 11.29 3.38 -20.84
C ASN A 240 11.03 2.38 -19.71
N ILE A 241 10.03 1.50 -19.83
CA ILE A 241 9.87 0.37 -18.91
C ILE A 241 11.01 -0.62 -19.18
N THR A 242 11.83 -0.86 -18.16
CA THR A 242 12.96 -1.80 -18.21
C THR A 242 12.61 -3.17 -17.63
N SER A 243 11.55 -3.24 -16.83
CA SER A 243 10.96 -4.45 -16.28
C SER A 243 10.10 -5.17 -17.33
N GLN A 244 9.54 -6.33 -16.98
CA GLN A 244 8.56 -6.98 -17.84
C GLN A 244 7.25 -6.18 -17.81
N MET A 245 6.65 -5.93 -18.97
CA MET A 245 5.40 -5.18 -19.08
C MET A 245 4.23 -6.13 -19.33
N VAL A 246 3.16 -5.96 -18.56
CA VAL A 246 1.91 -6.71 -18.69
C VAL A 246 0.77 -5.71 -18.88
N THR A 247 0.06 -5.83 -20.00
CA THR A 247 -1.09 -4.95 -20.28
C THR A 247 -2.39 -5.60 -19.81
N PHE A 248 -3.30 -4.77 -19.32
CA PHE A 248 -4.65 -5.20 -18.93
C PHE A 248 -5.71 -4.18 -19.35
N GLY A 249 -6.97 -4.64 -19.44
CA GLY A 249 -8.09 -3.74 -19.72
C GLY A 249 -9.26 -4.39 -20.46
N SER A 250 -10.04 -3.61 -21.19
CA SER A 250 -11.12 -4.05 -22.05
C SER A 250 -10.73 -4.20 -23.53
N SER A 251 -9.62 -3.60 -23.95
CA SER A 251 -9.14 -3.71 -25.33
C SER A 251 -8.80 -5.16 -25.69
N ALA A 252 -9.02 -5.53 -26.95
CA ALA A 252 -8.60 -6.83 -27.48
C ALA A 252 -7.07 -6.99 -27.54
N GLU A 253 -6.32 -5.89 -27.43
CA GLU A 253 -4.85 -5.88 -27.38
C GLU A 253 -4.30 -6.10 -25.95
N ALA A 254 -5.17 -6.11 -24.93
CA ALA A 254 -4.76 -6.40 -23.56
C ALA A 254 -4.33 -7.87 -23.42
N VAL A 255 -3.19 -8.11 -22.76
CA VAL A 255 -2.77 -9.49 -22.38
C VAL A 255 -3.82 -10.09 -21.44
N TYR A 256 -4.29 -9.31 -20.47
CA TYR A 256 -5.38 -9.67 -19.58
C TYR A 256 -6.60 -8.80 -19.85
N GLN A 257 -7.60 -9.37 -20.51
CA GLN A 257 -8.81 -8.67 -20.92
C GLN A 257 -9.97 -8.99 -19.97
N CYS A 258 -10.77 -7.98 -19.60
CA CYS A 258 -12.06 -8.16 -18.96
C CYS A 258 -13.12 -7.29 -19.66
N VAL A 259 -14.17 -7.92 -20.19
CA VAL A 259 -15.27 -7.23 -20.87
C VAL A 259 -16.62 -7.67 -20.31
N PRO A 260 -17.61 -6.78 -20.21
CA PRO A 260 -18.98 -7.19 -19.87
C PRO A 260 -19.54 -8.09 -20.99
N ALA A 261 -20.15 -9.22 -20.60
CA ALA A 261 -20.71 -10.20 -21.53
C ALA A 261 -22.23 -10.07 -21.63
N HIS A 262 -22.94 -10.14 -20.49
CA HIS A 262 -24.40 -10.09 -20.42
C HIS A 262 -24.84 -9.43 -19.11
N THR A 263 -25.97 -8.70 -19.16
CA THR A 263 -26.62 -8.13 -17.97
C THR A 263 -28.02 -8.68 -17.85
N HIS A 264 -28.35 -9.31 -16.71
CA HIS A 264 -29.68 -9.89 -16.49
C HIS A 264 -30.06 -9.83 -15.00
N HIS A 265 -31.27 -9.34 -14.69
CA HIS A 265 -31.81 -9.22 -13.33
C HIS A 265 -30.85 -8.62 -12.28
N GLY A 266 -30.17 -7.52 -12.61
CA GLY A 266 -29.26 -6.83 -11.68
C GLY A 266 -27.90 -7.51 -11.48
N LYS A 267 -27.65 -8.64 -12.17
CA LYS A 267 -26.35 -9.31 -12.24
C LYS A 267 -25.65 -8.99 -13.55
N MET A 268 -24.32 -9.04 -13.54
CA MET A 268 -23.49 -8.84 -14.71
C MET A 268 -22.55 -10.01 -14.88
N SER A 269 -22.55 -10.64 -16.07
CA SER A 269 -21.50 -11.58 -16.45
C SER A 269 -20.35 -10.82 -17.09
N VAL A 270 -19.12 -11.19 -16.75
CA VAL A 270 -17.91 -10.67 -17.40
C VAL A 270 -17.13 -11.82 -18.02
N THR A 271 -16.56 -11.58 -19.19
CA THR A 271 -15.64 -12.49 -19.85
C THR A 271 -14.22 -12.03 -19.57
N ILE A 272 -13.43 -12.92 -18.99
CA ILE A 272 -12.01 -12.73 -18.72
C ILE A 272 -11.22 -13.53 -19.75
N ARG A 273 -10.31 -12.87 -20.46
CA ARG A 273 -9.37 -13.52 -21.38
C ARG A 273 -7.95 -13.32 -20.90
N GLN A 274 -7.17 -14.37 -21.00
CA GLN A 274 -5.74 -14.41 -20.71
C GLN A 274 -5.04 -15.28 -21.75
N PRO A 275 -3.71 -15.28 -21.84
CA PRO A 275 -2.99 -16.14 -22.79
C PRO A 275 -3.43 -17.60 -22.69
N GLY A 276 -4.00 -18.13 -23.78
CA GLY A 276 -4.42 -19.53 -23.90
C GLY A 276 -5.70 -19.93 -23.14
N HIS A 277 -6.38 -19.00 -22.45
CA HIS A 277 -7.58 -19.34 -21.69
C HIS A 277 -8.64 -18.24 -21.70
N THR A 278 -9.91 -18.63 -21.65
CA THR A 278 -11.05 -17.71 -21.54
C THR A 278 -12.05 -18.28 -20.57
N THR A 279 -12.46 -17.48 -19.60
CA THR A 279 -13.46 -17.84 -18.59
C THR A 279 -14.54 -16.77 -18.53
N THR A 280 -15.76 -17.17 -18.23
CA THR A 280 -16.87 -16.26 -17.91
C THR A 280 -17.22 -16.41 -16.45
N CYS A 281 -17.29 -15.30 -15.72
CA CYS A 281 -17.75 -15.29 -14.34
C CYS A 281 -18.96 -14.36 -14.17
N GLN A 282 -19.75 -14.61 -13.14
CA GLN A 282 -20.93 -13.83 -12.81
C GLN A 282 -20.64 -12.96 -11.59
N LEU A 283 -20.89 -11.66 -11.73
CA LEU A 283 -20.91 -10.71 -10.63
C LEU A 283 -22.35 -10.55 -10.15
N GLU A 284 -22.53 -10.61 -8.83
CA GLU A 284 -23.81 -10.46 -8.15
C GLU A 284 -24.38 -9.02 -8.18
N PHE A 285 -23.74 -8.12 -8.93
CA PHE A 285 -24.12 -6.72 -9.08
C PHE A 285 -23.68 -6.17 -10.44
N MET A 286 -24.35 -5.11 -10.90
CA MET A 286 -23.99 -4.40 -12.13
C MET A 286 -22.94 -3.32 -11.85
N ALA A 287 -21.69 -3.57 -12.26
CA ALA A 287 -20.60 -2.61 -12.10
C ALA A 287 -19.59 -2.68 -13.26
N PRO A 288 -19.98 -2.27 -14.47
CA PRO A 288 -19.10 -2.34 -15.65
C PRO A 288 -17.82 -1.51 -15.50
N HIS A 289 -17.86 -0.45 -14.69
CA HIS A 289 -16.68 0.37 -14.35
C HIS A 289 -15.60 -0.41 -13.58
N LEU A 290 -15.90 -1.60 -13.05
CA LEU A 290 -14.95 -2.44 -12.34
C LEU A 290 -14.17 -3.38 -13.25
N CYS A 291 -14.53 -3.53 -14.52
CA CYS A 291 -13.84 -4.44 -15.44
C CYS A 291 -12.33 -4.15 -15.50
N GLY A 292 -11.92 -2.88 -15.44
CA GLY A 292 -10.50 -2.51 -15.36
C GLY A 292 -9.82 -3.02 -14.09
N SER A 293 -10.43 -2.83 -12.91
CA SER A 293 -9.90 -3.35 -11.64
C SER A 293 -9.88 -4.88 -11.60
N ILE A 294 -10.89 -5.54 -12.20
CA ILE A 294 -10.93 -7.01 -12.33
C ILE A 294 -9.80 -7.49 -13.23
N ALA A 295 -9.62 -6.90 -14.41
CA ALA A 295 -8.53 -7.23 -15.33
C ALA A 295 -7.16 -7.05 -14.66
N ALA A 296 -6.99 -5.95 -13.93
CA ALA A 296 -5.76 -5.67 -13.18
C ALA A 296 -5.49 -6.73 -12.09
N ALA A 297 -6.53 -7.10 -11.33
CA ALA A 297 -6.40 -8.05 -10.24
C ALA A 297 -6.12 -9.48 -10.76
N MET A 298 -6.77 -9.87 -11.86
CA MET A 298 -6.48 -11.13 -12.55
C MET A 298 -5.07 -11.15 -13.14
N ALA A 299 -4.65 -10.06 -13.79
CA ALA A 299 -3.32 -9.94 -14.35
C ALA A 299 -2.25 -10.20 -13.28
N VAL A 300 -2.38 -9.57 -12.12
CA VAL A 300 -1.47 -9.78 -10.99
C VAL A 300 -1.53 -11.21 -10.46
N GLY A 301 -2.72 -11.72 -10.14
CA GLY A 301 -2.85 -13.04 -9.50
C GLY A 301 -2.33 -14.18 -10.36
N LEU A 302 -2.53 -14.11 -11.67
CA LEU A 302 -2.09 -15.14 -12.60
C LEU A 302 -0.61 -15.00 -12.97
N SER A 303 -0.01 -13.82 -12.85
CA SER A 303 1.33 -13.55 -13.37
C SER A 303 2.49 -14.21 -12.60
N GLU A 304 2.24 -14.97 -11.54
CA GLU A 304 3.25 -15.83 -10.89
C GLU A 304 2.62 -17.17 -10.44
N GLY A 305 1.48 -17.54 -11.03
CA GLY A 305 0.72 -18.72 -10.60
C GLY A 305 0.24 -18.63 -9.14
N MET A 306 -0.10 -17.42 -8.66
CA MET A 306 -0.60 -17.23 -7.28
C MET A 306 -2.03 -17.75 -7.12
N ILE A 307 -2.78 -17.85 -8.22
CA ILE A 307 -4.15 -18.39 -8.33
C ILE A 307 -4.29 -19.29 -9.55
#